data_AF-A0A7W9HDH4-F1
#
_entry.id   AF-A0A7W9HDH4-F1
#
_cell.length_a   1.000
_cell.length_b   1.000
_cell.length_c   1.000
_cell.angle_alpha   90.00
_cell.angle_beta   90.00
_cell.angle_gamma   90.00
#
_symmetry.space_group_name_H-M   'P 1'
#
loop_
_entity.id
_entity.type
_entity.pdbx_description
1 polymer ?
#
loop_
_entity_poly.entity_id
_entity_poly.type
_entity_poly.pdbx_seq_one_letter_code
_entity_poly.pdbx_strand_id
1 'polypeptide(L)'
;MTEHDRFPEFVAATGLQDVDVNVGVHDEHVRHEVYLRALADATPPDDLQVITRVLGDPDQVMAVSAVVRHLDRLGESHPDFDTWAEAVLPVLGGREFPTRRVAEWLLYRDLVAGGEPDRDRLREASDWLQRKVADNLTRPSVLEVLAEVGRTKRVRNTAKSKIR
;
A
#
# COMPACT_ATOMS: atom_id res chain seq x y z
N MET A 1 -1.43 7.99 -30.30
CA MET A 1 -1.03 7.13 -29.18
C MET A 1 -2.02 7.36 -28.06
N THR A 2 -2.97 6.45 -27.93
CA THR A 2 -3.84 6.40 -26.74
C THR A 2 -3.03 5.85 -25.57
N GLU A 3 -3.40 6.15 -24.32
CA GLU A 3 -2.67 5.70 -23.11
C GLU A 3 -2.47 4.17 -23.05
N HIS A 4 -3.32 3.40 -23.74
CA HIS A 4 -3.18 1.95 -23.96
C HIS A 4 -1.88 1.52 -24.68
N ASP A 5 -1.25 2.40 -25.48
CA ASP A 5 -0.10 2.06 -26.34
C ASP A 5 1.26 2.09 -25.62
N ARG A 6 1.29 2.42 -24.32
CA ARG A 6 2.55 2.55 -23.55
C ARG A 6 3.00 1.27 -22.85
N PHE A 7 2.16 0.25 -22.80
CA PHE A 7 2.51 -1.03 -22.19
C PHE A 7 3.75 -1.70 -22.84
N PRO A 8 3.90 -1.74 -24.18
CA PRO A 8 5.13 -2.24 -24.81
C PRO A 8 6.40 -1.49 -24.36
N GLU A 9 6.34 -0.16 -24.28
CA GLU A 9 7.46 0.68 -23.82
C GLU A 9 7.79 0.43 -22.35
N PHE A 10 6.76 0.21 -21.52
CA PHE A 10 6.93 -0.18 -20.13
C PHE A 10 7.69 -1.50 -20.02
N VAL A 11 7.24 -2.55 -20.71
CA VAL A 11 7.89 -3.88 -20.70
C VAL A 11 9.34 -3.80 -21.22
N ALA A 12 9.59 -3.05 -22.29
CA ALA A 12 10.94 -2.85 -22.81
C ALA A 12 11.90 -2.23 -21.78
N ALA A 13 11.38 -1.40 -20.86
CA ALA A 13 12.16 -0.76 -19.81
C ALA A 13 12.36 -1.65 -18.55
N THR A 14 11.57 -2.72 -18.36
CA THR A 14 11.68 -3.59 -17.17
C THR A 14 12.65 -4.75 -17.36
N GLY A 15 13.07 -5.05 -18.59
CA GLY A 15 13.95 -6.19 -18.89
C GLY A 15 13.26 -7.55 -18.80
N LEU A 16 11.94 -7.60 -18.62
CA LEU A 16 11.16 -8.83 -18.61
C LEU A 16 11.09 -9.42 -20.03
N GLN A 17 11.48 -10.69 -20.19
CA GLN A 17 11.61 -11.35 -21.50
C GLN A 17 10.47 -12.33 -21.82
N ASP A 18 9.71 -12.73 -20.81
CA ASP A 18 8.66 -13.75 -20.87
C ASP A 18 7.23 -13.15 -20.96
N VAL A 19 7.14 -11.88 -21.36
CA VAL A 19 5.86 -11.16 -21.46
C VAL A 19 5.34 -11.19 -22.89
N ASP A 20 4.12 -11.71 -23.08
CA ASP A 20 3.38 -11.51 -24.32
C ASP A 20 2.80 -10.09 -24.35
N VAL A 21 3.57 -9.18 -24.94
CA VAL A 21 3.23 -7.76 -25.03
C VAL A 21 1.93 -7.53 -25.81
N ASN A 22 1.66 -8.33 -26.85
CA ASN A 22 0.46 -8.18 -27.66
C ASN A 22 -0.79 -8.54 -26.86
N VAL A 23 -0.71 -9.57 -26.03
CA VAL A 23 -1.81 -9.92 -25.11
C VAL A 23 -1.99 -8.81 -24.07
N GLY A 24 -0.91 -8.34 -23.44
CA GLY A 24 -1.02 -7.33 -22.38
C GLY A 24 -1.58 -5.97 -22.84
N VAL A 25 -1.41 -5.59 -24.11
CA VAL A 25 -2.08 -4.39 -24.66
C VAL A 25 -3.61 -4.49 -24.54
N HIS A 26 -4.17 -5.70 -24.56
CA HIS A 26 -5.61 -5.94 -24.53
C HIS A 26 -6.13 -6.59 -23.24
N ASP A 27 -5.24 -7.03 -22.35
CA ASP A 27 -5.59 -7.76 -21.12
C ASP A 27 -4.99 -7.07 -19.89
N GLU A 28 -5.85 -6.46 -19.07
CA GLU A 28 -5.47 -5.78 -17.83
C GLU A 28 -4.86 -6.71 -16.78
N HIS A 29 -5.22 -8.00 -16.77
CA HIS A 29 -4.65 -8.97 -15.84
C HIS A 29 -3.20 -9.28 -16.19
N VAL A 30 -2.87 -9.38 -17.48
CA VAL A 30 -1.47 -9.52 -17.93
C VAL A 30 -0.65 -8.28 -17.60
N ARG A 31 -1.19 -7.06 -17.81
CA ARG A 31 -0.49 -5.83 -17.41
C ARG A 31 -0.26 -5.78 -15.91
N HIS A 32 -1.27 -6.13 -15.11
CA HIS A 32 -1.17 -6.15 -13.65
C HIS A 32 -0.07 -7.10 -13.15
N GLU A 33 0.02 -8.31 -13.70
CA GLU A 33 1.10 -9.24 -13.34
C GLU A 33 2.48 -8.66 -13.64
N VAL A 34 2.64 -8.02 -14.80
CA VAL A 34 3.86 -7.31 -15.17
C VAL A 34 4.18 -6.16 -14.21
N TYR A 35 3.17 -5.37 -13.82
CA TYR A 35 3.34 -4.28 -12.85
C TYR A 35 3.78 -4.80 -11.48
N LEU A 36 3.22 -5.92 -11.02
CA LEU A 36 3.64 -6.56 -9.76
C LEU A 36 5.10 -6.98 -9.80
N ARG A 37 5.56 -7.57 -10.91
CA ARG A 37 6.96 -7.98 -11.08
C ARG A 37 7.90 -6.77 -11.13
N ALA A 38 7.58 -5.79 -11.97
CA ALA A 38 8.37 -4.57 -12.10
C ALA A 38 8.51 -3.80 -10.77
N LEU A 39 7.43 -3.69 -9.99
CA LEU A 39 7.47 -3.05 -8.67
C LEU A 39 8.18 -3.89 -7.61
N ALA A 40 8.13 -5.22 -7.70
CA ALA A 40 8.87 -6.09 -6.79
C ALA A 40 10.39 -5.96 -6.99
N ASP A 41 10.83 -5.84 -8.24
CA ASP A 41 12.25 -5.69 -8.60
C ASP A 41 12.76 -4.26 -8.37
N ALA A 42 11.88 -3.26 -8.40
CA ALA A 42 12.25 -1.88 -8.13
C ALA A 42 12.55 -1.64 -6.64
N THR A 43 13.59 -0.84 -6.40
CA THR A 43 14.00 -0.43 -5.04
C THR A 43 13.87 1.08 -4.87
N PRO A 44 13.49 1.59 -3.69
CA PRO A 44 13.53 3.01 -3.41
C PRO A 44 14.91 3.63 -3.67
N PRO A 45 15.00 4.81 -4.33
CA PRO A 45 13.91 5.64 -4.82
C PRO A 45 13.51 5.39 -6.30
N ASP A 46 14.15 4.43 -6.98
CA ASP A 46 13.91 4.17 -8.42
C ASP A 46 12.48 3.67 -8.70
N ASP A 47 11.85 3.06 -7.69
CA ASP A 47 10.47 2.62 -7.72
C ASP A 47 9.45 3.74 -7.99
N LEU A 48 9.75 5.00 -7.64
CA LEU A 48 8.87 6.14 -7.89
C LEU A 48 8.58 6.36 -9.38
N GLN A 49 9.56 6.11 -10.25
CA GLN A 49 9.36 6.21 -11.70
C GLN A 49 8.47 5.07 -12.21
N VAL A 50 8.63 3.87 -11.64
CA VAL A 50 7.79 2.71 -11.97
C VAL A 50 6.35 2.96 -11.53
N ILE A 51 6.14 3.44 -10.29
CA ILE A 51 4.82 3.81 -9.76
C ILE A 51 4.15 4.86 -10.67
N THR A 52 4.90 5.90 -11.06
CA THR A 52 4.40 6.95 -11.98
C THR A 52 3.87 6.34 -13.29
N ARG A 53 4.64 5.44 -13.90
CA ARG A 53 4.25 4.79 -15.16
C ARG A 53 3.05 3.86 -14.98
N VAL A 54 3.03 3.06 -13.92
CA VAL A 54 1.92 2.15 -13.58
C VAL A 54 0.63 2.94 -13.37
N LEU A 55 0.68 4.05 -12.63
CA LEU A 55 -0.49 4.91 -12.39
C LEU A 55 -1.00 5.64 -13.66
N GLY A 56 -0.23 5.62 -14.74
CA GLY A 56 -0.66 6.09 -16.06
C GLY A 56 -1.46 5.05 -16.87
N ASP A 57 -1.69 3.83 -16.35
CA ASP A 57 -2.52 2.83 -17.04
C ASP A 57 -3.99 3.27 -17.08
N PRO A 58 -4.71 3.11 -18.19
CA PRO A 58 -6.13 3.42 -18.26
C PRO A 58 -6.98 2.59 -17.28
N ASP A 59 -6.59 1.36 -16.97
CA ASP A 59 -7.21 0.57 -15.90
C ASP A 59 -6.65 0.98 -14.53
N GLN A 60 -7.28 2.02 -13.96
CA GLN A 60 -6.89 2.56 -12.67
C GLN A 60 -7.12 1.57 -11.51
N VAL A 61 -8.04 0.60 -11.64
CA VAL A 61 -8.30 -0.39 -10.58
C VAL A 61 -7.10 -1.31 -10.45
N MET A 62 -6.61 -1.85 -11.57
CA MET A 62 -5.47 -2.75 -11.61
C MET A 62 -4.16 -2.00 -11.29
N ALA A 63 -3.96 -0.81 -11.85
CA ALA A 63 -2.80 0.01 -11.53
C ALA A 63 -2.67 0.34 -10.03
N VAL A 64 -3.76 0.82 -9.42
CA VAL A 64 -3.75 1.17 -7.99
C VAL A 64 -3.58 -0.08 -7.12
N SER A 65 -4.18 -1.22 -7.50
CA SER A 65 -3.98 -2.50 -6.82
C SER A 65 -2.50 -2.90 -6.78
N ALA A 66 -1.80 -2.82 -7.92
CA ALA A 66 -0.38 -3.14 -8.01
C ALA A 66 0.48 -2.22 -7.13
N VAL A 67 0.22 -0.91 -7.18
CA VAL A 67 0.92 0.09 -6.36
C VAL A 67 0.68 -0.17 -4.87
N VAL A 68 -0.56 -0.45 -4.45
CA VAL A 68 -0.87 -0.71 -3.03
C VAL A 68 -0.19 -1.97 -2.51
N ARG A 69 -0.07 -3.02 -3.33
CA ARG A 69 0.71 -4.20 -2.96
C ARG A 69 2.19 -3.88 -2.73
N HIS A 70 2.77 -3.00 -3.54
CA HIS A 70 4.13 -2.51 -3.35
C HIS A 70 4.28 -1.61 -2.11
N LEU A 71 3.34 -0.68 -1.88
CA LEU A 71 3.27 0.13 -0.66
C LEU A 71 3.23 -0.77 0.59
N ASP A 72 2.39 -1.81 0.58
CA ASP A 72 2.27 -2.75 1.71
C ASP A 72 3.58 -3.51 1.98
N ARG A 73 4.31 -3.89 0.92
CA ARG A 73 5.64 -4.53 1.06
C ARG A 73 6.65 -3.59 1.70
N LEU A 74 6.70 -2.33 1.25
CA LEU A 74 7.64 -1.34 1.79
C LEU A 74 7.27 -0.92 3.21
N GLY A 75 5.99 -0.74 3.52
CA GLY A 75 5.53 -0.42 4.87
C GLY A 75 5.97 -1.46 5.90
N GLU A 76 5.96 -2.75 5.51
CA GLU A 76 6.34 -3.87 6.36
C GLU A 76 7.85 -3.91 6.64
N SER A 77 8.68 -3.60 5.63
CA SER A 77 10.09 -4.02 5.65
C SER A 77 11.10 -2.91 5.37
N HIS A 78 10.70 -1.79 4.79
CA HIS A 78 11.63 -0.71 4.47
C HIS A 78 11.97 0.08 5.74
N PRO A 79 13.26 0.24 6.10
CA PRO A 79 13.65 0.96 7.30
C PRO A 79 13.28 2.45 7.22
N ASP A 80 13.51 3.09 6.07
CA ASP A 80 13.29 4.52 5.86
C ASP A 80 11.93 4.81 5.18
N PHE A 81 10.90 4.07 5.57
CA PHE A 81 9.56 4.19 4.98
C PHE A 81 9.01 5.62 5.07
N ASP A 82 9.31 6.36 6.14
CA ASP A 82 8.78 7.72 6.33
C ASP A 82 9.34 8.69 5.27
N THR A 83 10.64 8.63 5.01
CA THR A 83 11.31 9.38 3.93
C THR A 83 10.74 9.00 2.55
N TRP A 84 10.53 7.70 2.32
CA TRP A 84 9.94 7.23 1.08
C TRP A 84 8.47 7.66 0.93
N ALA A 85 7.70 7.67 2.03
CA ALA A 85 6.32 8.11 2.07
C ALA A 85 6.19 9.58 1.65
N GLU A 86 7.08 10.45 2.12
CA GLU A 86 7.13 11.85 1.69
C GLU A 86 7.38 11.98 0.19
N ALA A 87 8.27 11.16 -0.36
CA ALA A 87 8.61 11.18 -1.78
C ALA A 87 7.51 10.61 -2.69
N VAL A 88 6.77 9.59 -2.24
CA VAL A 88 5.73 8.93 -3.06
C VAL A 88 4.41 9.70 -3.06
N LEU A 89 4.08 10.46 -2.00
CA LEU A 89 2.80 11.17 -1.91
C LEU A 89 2.49 12.10 -3.10
N PRO A 90 3.43 12.93 -3.60
CA PRO A 90 3.22 13.71 -4.82
C PRO A 90 2.96 12.83 -6.06
N VAL A 91 3.62 11.68 -6.15
CA VAL A 91 3.49 10.73 -7.28
C VAL A 91 2.10 10.08 -7.30
N LEU A 92 1.49 9.83 -6.14
CA LEU A 92 0.14 9.26 -6.06
C LEU A 92 -0.94 10.19 -6.63
N GLY A 93 -0.64 11.50 -6.76
CA GLY A 93 -1.51 12.47 -7.43
C GLY A 93 -2.89 12.64 -6.78
N GLY A 94 -2.97 12.51 -5.45
CA GLY A 94 -4.22 12.67 -4.70
C GLY A 94 -5.20 11.49 -4.76
N ARG A 95 -4.80 10.36 -5.35
CA ARG A 95 -5.63 9.13 -5.34
C ARG A 95 -5.89 8.69 -3.90
N GLU A 96 -7.15 8.73 -3.47
CA GLU A 96 -7.52 8.57 -2.07
C GLU A 96 -7.04 7.25 -1.44
N PHE A 97 -7.22 6.13 -2.14
CA PHE A 97 -6.93 4.81 -1.59
C PHE A 97 -5.44 4.58 -1.29
N PRO A 98 -4.50 4.74 -2.25
CA PRO A 98 -3.08 4.57 -1.96
C PRO A 98 -2.56 5.66 -1.00
N THR A 99 -3.07 6.90 -1.08
CA THR A 99 -2.69 7.98 -0.15
C THR A 99 -3.06 7.63 1.29
N ARG A 100 -4.30 7.13 1.50
CA ARG A 100 -4.75 6.64 2.80
C ARG A 100 -3.89 5.49 3.28
N ARG A 101 -3.54 4.54 2.41
CA ARG A 101 -2.70 3.40 2.79
C ARG A 101 -1.31 3.84 3.26
N VAL A 102 -0.70 4.85 2.62
CA VAL A 102 0.55 5.45 3.12
C VAL A 102 0.37 6.01 4.53
N ALA A 103 -0.66 6.83 4.75
CA ALA A 103 -0.96 7.41 6.06
C ALA A 103 -1.23 6.35 7.15
N GLU A 104 -1.88 5.24 6.78
CA GLU A 104 -2.13 4.12 7.68
C GLU A 104 -0.85 3.37 8.07
N TRP A 105 0.08 3.20 7.13
CA TRP A 105 1.40 2.63 7.42
C TRP A 105 2.24 3.52 8.33
N LEU A 106 2.24 4.83 8.09
CA LEU A 106 2.90 5.81 8.99
C LEU A 106 2.34 5.71 10.41
N LEU A 107 1.02 5.67 10.55
CA LEU A 107 0.37 5.50 11.86
C LEU A 107 0.73 4.16 12.51
N TYR A 108 0.71 3.06 11.76
CA TYR A 108 1.10 1.75 12.29
C TYR A 108 2.53 1.75 12.82
N ARG A 109 3.48 2.33 12.07
CA ARG A 109 4.89 2.38 12.44
C ARG A 109 5.15 3.29 13.64
N ASP A 110 4.47 4.42 13.74
CA ASP A 110 4.49 5.28 14.93
C ASP A 110 4.04 4.51 16.19
N LEU A 111 2.93 3.78 16.09
CA LEU A 111 2.43 2.95 17.21
C LEU A 111 3.39 1.81 17.57
N VAL A 112 4.07 1.20 16.59
CA VAL A 112 5.13 0.20 16.83
C VAL A 112 6.31 0.85 17.56
N ALA A 113 6.69 2.07 17.18
CA ALA A 113 7.81 2.82 17.76
C ALA A 113 7.52 3.37 19.18
N GLY A 114 6.29 3.22 19.68
CA GLY A 114 5.91 3.68 21.01
C GLY A 114 5.06 4.94 21.04
N GLY A 115 4.66 5.48 19.89
CA GLY A 115 3.76 6.63 19.77
C GLY A 115 2.46 6.44 20.57
N GLU A 116 1.88 7.56 21.01
CA GLU A 116 0.66 7.57 21.81
C GLU A 116 -0.56 7.28 20.92
N PRO A 117 -1.46 6.35 21.28
CA PRO A 117 -2.64 6.06 20.47
C PRO A 117 -3.59 7.25 20.39
N ASP A 118 -3.70 7.82 19.20
CA ASP A 118 -4.76 8.77 18.87
C ASP A 118 -6.09 8.03 18.63
N ARG A 119 -7.03 8.28 19.52
CA ARG A 119 -8.35 7.65 19.51
C ARG A 119 -9.15 7.94 18.25
N ASP A 120 -9.12 9.17 17.77
CA ASP A 120 -9.94 9.59 16.63
C ASP A 120 -9.33 9.07 15.33
N ARG A 121 -8.00 9.16 15.19
CA ARG A 121 -7.29 8.54 14.05
C ARG A 121 -7.51 7.03 14.00
N LEU A 122 -7.46 6.35 15.15
CA LEU A 122 -7.73 4.91 15.21
C LEU A 122 -9.20 4.57 14.92
N ARG A 123 -10.16 5.42 15.27
CA ARG A 123 -11.59 5.24 14.93
C ARG A 123 -11.84 5.36 13.43
N GLU A 124 -11.19 6.33 12.79
CA GLU A 124 -11.33 6.64 11.36
C GLU A 124 -10.52 5.69 10.45
N ALA A 125 -9.46 5.09 10.99
CA ALA A 125 -8.64 4.08 10.31
C ALA A 125 -9.47 2.95 9.68
N SER A 126 -9.02 2.43 8.54
CA SER A 126 -9.72 1.33 7.87
C SER A 126 -9.69 0.04 8.69
N ASP A 127 -10.61 -0.86 8.34
CA ASP A 127 -10.65 -2.23 8.88
C ASP A 127 -9.34 -2.99 8.62
N TRP A 128 -8.56 -2.62 7.60
CA TRP A 128 -7.23 -3.19 7.38
C TRP A 128 -6.26 -2.74 8.48
N LEU A 129 -6.10 -1.43 8.70
CA LEU A 129 -5.17 -0.92 9.70
C LEU A 129 -5.56 -1.37 11.10
N GLN A 130 -6.85 -1.26 11.47
CA GLN A 130 -7.31 -1.67 12.78
C GLN A 130 -7.07 -3.16 13.07
N ARG A 131 -7.26 -4.04 12.07
CA ARG A 131 -6.90 -5.45 12.21
C ARG A 131 -5.39 -5.62 12.35
N LYS A 132 -4.59 -4.95 11.53
CA LYS A 132 -3.13 -5.02 11.60
C LYS A 132 -2.62 -4.62 12.99
N VAL A 133 -3.13 -3.54 13.56
CA VAL A 133 -2.79 -3.10 14.92
C VAL A 133 -3.25 -4.14 15.96
N ALA A 134 -4.51 -4.57 15.91
CA ALA A 134 -5.06 -5.54 16.86
C ALA A 134 -4.34 -6.90 16.82
N ASP A 135 -3.92 -7.35 15.63
CA ASP A 135 -3.28 -8.66 15.43
C ASP A 135 -1.79 -8.64 15.78
N ASN A 136 -1.07 -7.52 15.59
CA ASN A 136 0.39 -7.48 15.75
C ASN A 136 0.88 -6.76 17.00
N LEU A 137 0.13 -5.80 17.56
CA LEU A 137 0.56 -5.11 18.78
C LEU A 137 0.10 -5.81 20.06
N THR A 138 0.88 -5.62 21.11
CA THR A 138 0.63 -6.12 22.48
C THR A 138 0.58 -4.99 23.52
N ARG A 139 0.71 -3.72 23.08
CA ARG A 139 0.69 -2.54 23.97
C ARG A 139 -0.71 -2.32 24.54
N PRO A 140 -0.92 -2.38 25.87
CA PRO A 140 -2.25 -2.25 26.47
C PRO A 140 -2.97 -0.95 26.10
N SER A 141 -2.29 0.20 26.13
CA SER A 141 -2.90 1.51 25.80
C SER A 141 -3.50 1.55 24.39
N VAL A 142 -2.81 0.98 23.39
CA VAL A 142 -3.31 0.92 22.01
C VAL A 142 -4.49 -0.05 21.89
N LEU A 143 -4.39 -1.21 22.55
CA LEU A 143 -5.44 -2.23 22.52
C LEU A 143 -6.71 -1.76 23.25
N GLU A 144 -6.59 -1.00 24.34
CA GLU A 144 -7.72 -0.40 25.06
C GLU A 144 -8.51 0.53 24.15
N VAL A 145 -7.82 1.39 23.39
CA VAL A 145 -8.47 2.26 22.40
C VAL A 145 -9.20 1.42 21.35
N LEU A 146 -8.56 0.41 20.75
CA LEU A 146 -9.22 -0.44 19.75
C LEU A 146 -10.36 -1.30 20.30
N ALA A 147 -10.31 -1.71 21.57
CA ALA A 147 -11.39 -2.41 22.25
C ALA A 147 -12.66 -1.56 22.36
N GLU A 148 -12.49 -0.23 22.44
CA GLU A 148 -13.57 0.76 22.53
C GLU A 148 -14.04 1.22 21.14
N VAL A 149 -13.14 1.72 20.29
CA VAL A 149 -13.48 2.39 19.02
C VAL A 149 -13.35 1.53 17.78
N GLY A 150 -12.93 0.27 17.91
CA GLY A 150 -12.78 -0.64 16.77
C GLY A 150 -14.06 -0.76 15.95
N ARG A 151 -13.95 -0.57 14.63
CA ARG A 151 -15.08 -0.51 13.69
C ARG A 151 -15.85 -1.81 13.60
N THR A 152 -15.14 -2.94 13.74
CA THR A 152 -15.74 -4.26 13.66
C THR A 152 -15.76 -4.94 15.04
N LYS A 153 -16.75 -5.83 15.24
CA LYS A 153 -16.80 -6.70 16.42
C LYS A 153 -15.53 -7.54 16.56
N ARG A 154 -14.97 -8.00 15.42
CA ARG A 154 -13.73 -8.78 15.39
C ARG A 154 -12.56 -7.99 15.98
N VAL A 155 -12.31 -6.77 15.49
CA VAL A 155 -11.23 -5.90 16.00
C VAL A 155 -11.37 -5.69 17.50
N ARG A 156 -12.56 -5.28 17.96
CA ARG A 156 -12.80 -5.03 19.39
C ARG A 156 -12.57 -6.27 20.25
N ASN A 157 -12.98 -7.45 19.78
CA ASN A 157 -12.81 -8.70 20.50
C ASN A 157 -11.34 -9.15 20.55
N THR A 158 -10.62 -9.07 19.43
CA THR A 158 -9.17 -9.37 19.39
C THR A 158 -8.42 -8.47 20.37
N ALA A 159 -8.71 -7.16 20.36
CA ALA A 159 -8.08 -6.22 21.28
C ALA A 159 -8.39 -6.57 22.76
N LYS A 160 -9.66 -6.80 23.10
CA LYS A 160 -10.08 -7.21 24.46
C LYS A 160 -9.43 -8.51 24.92
N SER A 161 -9.20 -9.47 24.03
CA SER A 161 -8.56 -10.74 24.41
C SER A 161 -7.08 -10.59 24.77
N LYS A 162 -6.41 -9.55 24.25
CA LYS A 162 -4.97 -9.32 24.44
C LYS A 162 -4.64 -8.37 25.60
N ILE A 163 -5.63 -7.63 26.11
CA ILE A 163 -5.49 -6.80 27.33
C ILE A 163 -5.51 -7.67 28.59
N ARG A 164 -6.15 -8.85 28.53
CA ARG A 164 -6.37 -9.75 29.65
C ARG A 164 -5.14 -10.53 30.06
#